data_AF-A0A350JNE4-F1
#
_entry.id   AF-A0A350JNE4-F1
#
_cell.length_a   1.000
_cell.length_b   1.000
_cell.length_c   1.000
_cell.angle_alpha   90.00
_cell.angle_beta   90.00
_cell.angle_gamma   90.00
#
_symmetry.space_group_name_H-M   'P 1'
#
loop_
_entity.id
_entity.type
_entity.pdbx_description
1 polymer ?
#
loop_
_entity_poly.entity_id
_entity_poly.type
_entity_poly.pdbx_seq_one_letter_code
_entity_poly.pdbx_strand_id
1 'polypeptide(L)'
;MNSNQIKIILLGAGKSVRSELHSALKESGYGSRVLDWLIQAFSDVQYDLQFVVGYNLAQVESRYPGYRYIHNVNWDSTGATGSLFCADLPIEGHLIVSYSDILYRKSLVSRIIDSKNDLTVVIDSSWKDRYQGRLQEDLELSEKVNLANGQITRLGQGIHADAADAEFIGLVSFQGGALELLNDLKKQKTDILEKSKISFLVEEMRVRGLTLGYIDVSGDWAELDDPRDLAHFVLGTKAQTLDRLAAVVSQSKILDQYTFRVKSWNANSDDVVAGIMEKFTNTRIVARSSALTEDGFASANAGAYDSILNIDSSSADAIRDAITKVINSYPDTNPNNQVLVQPMLTDVRISGVGFTRTLSKGAPYYVVNYDDQT
;
A
#
# COMPACT_ATOMS: atom_id res chain seq x y z
N MET A 1 -30.92 -3.28 10.85
CA MET A 1 -30.01 -3.61 9.73
C MET A 1 -28.80 -2.71 9.91
N ASN A 2 -27.59 -3.28 9.99
CA ASN A 2 -26.41 -2.53 10.41
C ASN A 2 -25.92 -1.63 9.27
N SER A 3 -26.03 -0.31 9.43
CA SER A 3 -25.52 0.72 8.52
C SER A 3 -23.99 0.75 8.35
N ASN A 4 -23.28 -0.26 8.84
CA ASN A 4 -21.81 -0.37 8.89
C ASN A 4 -21.25 -1.49 8.00
N GLN A 5 -22.05 -2.06 7.09
CA GLN A 5 -21.58 -3.15 6.24
C GLN A 5 -20.67 -2.60 5.13
N ILE A 6 -19.40 -3.01 5.16
CA ILE A 6 -18.41 -2.71 4.12
C ILE A 6 -18.33 -3.91 3.18
N LYS A 7 -18.53 -3.65 1.89
CA LYS A 7 -18.30 -4.62 0.82
C LYS A 7 -17.13 -4.17 -0.03
N ILE A 8 -16.25 -5.09 -0.37
CA ILE A 8 -15.08 -4.87 -1.22
C ILE A 8 -15.23 -5.70 -2.47
N ILE A 9 -15.03 -5.08 -3.63
CA ILE A 9 -14.97 -5.74 -4.92
C ILE A 9 -13.60 -5.49 -5.53
N LEU A 10 -12.80 -6.55 -5.65
CA LEU A 10 -11.54 -6.51 -6.36
C LEU A 10 -11.77 -6.89 -7.82
N LEU A 11 -11.23 -6.10 -8.75
CA LEU A 11 -11.34 -6.32 -10.18
C LEU A 11 -10.01 -6.83 -10.73
N GLY A 12 -10.01 -8.07 -11.21
CA GLY A 12 -8.88 -8.74 -11.85
C GLY A 12 -9.33 -9.54 -13.06
N ALA A 13 -10.22 -9.00 -13.89
CA ALA A 13 -10.77 -9.80 -14.98
C ALA A 13 -9.77 -9.99 -16.15
N GLY A 14 -8.90 -9.01 -16.37
CA GLY A 14 -8.04 -8.93 -17.55
C GLY A 14 -6.69 -9.65 -17.43
N LYS A 15 -6.03 -9.83 -18.58
CA LYS A 15 -4.61 -10.20 -18.67
C LYS A 15 -3.75 -9.01 -18.22
N SER A 16 -2.65 -9.26 -17.50
CA SER A 16 -1.66 -8.22 -17.21
C SER A 16 -1.10 -7.66 -18.53
N VAL A 17 -0.96 -6.33 -18.60
CA VAL A 17 -0.43 -5.66 -19.80
C VAL A 17 1.02 -6.06 -20.06
N ARG A 18 1.76 -6.39 -18.99
CA ARG A 18 3.21 -6.63 -19.01
C ARG A 18 3.61 -8.10 -18.76
N SER A 19 2.64 -8.99 -18.48
CA SER A 19 2.90 -10.39 -18.16
C SER A 19 1.80 -11.32 -18.66
N GLU A 20 2.16 -12.56 -18.98
CA GLU A 20 1.17 -13.62 -19.23
C GLU A 20 0.54 -14.14 -17.93
N LEU A 21 1.07 -13.74 -16.78
CA LEU A 21 0.51 -14.05 -15.48
C LEU A 21 -0.54 -13.02 -15.09
N HIS A 22 -1.63 -13.51 -14.52
CA HIS A 22 -2.63 -12.69 -13.85
C HIS A 22 -1.97 -11.87 -12.72
N SER A 23 -2.36 -10.61 -12.55
CA SER A 23 -1.76 -9.69 -11.56
C SER A 23 -1.75 -10.26 -10.13
N ALA A 24 -2.88 -10.81 -9.68
CA ALA A 24 -2.99 -11.49 -8.39
C ALA A 24 -2.06 -12.71 -8.21
N LEU A 25 -1.52 -13.30 -9.28
CA LEU A 25 -0.58 -14.42 -9.21
C LEU A 25 0.88 -13.98 -9.15
N LYS A 26 1.15 -12.67 -9.22
CA LYS A 26 2.52 -12.15 -9.11
C LYS A 26 3.05 -12.37 -7.69
N GLU A 27 4.34 -12.68 -7.62
CA GLU A 27 5.06 -12.76 -6.37
C GLU A 27 5.73 -11.42 -6.08
N SER A 28 5.64 -10.97 -4.83
CA SER A 28 6.20 -9.68 -4.42
C SER A 28 7.74 -9.67 -4.34
N GLY A 29 8.38 -10.82 -4.56
CA GLY A 29 9.81 -11.03 -4.29
C GLY A 29 10.15 -11.17 -2.79
N TYR A 30 9.20 -10.92 -1.88
CA TYR A 30 9.39 -10.94 -0.42
C TYR A 30 8.79 -12.17 0.28
N GLY A 31 8.52 -13.25 -0.47
CA GLY A 31 7.99 -14.50 0.10
C GLY A 31 6.49 -14.48 0.43
N SER A 32 5.79 -13.37 0.15
CA SER A 32 4.32 -13.30 0.14
C SER A 32 3.78 -13.03 -1.25
N ARG A 33 2.49 -13.31 -1.39
CA ARG A 33 1.79 -13.11 -2.63
C ARG A 33 1.21 -11.70 -2.64
N VAL A 34 1.11 -11.15 -3.83
CA VAL A 34 0.72 -9.76 -4.01
C VAL A 34 -0.68 -9.43 -3.46
N LEU A 35 -1.65 -10.33 -3.62
CA LEU A 35 -3.00 -10.16 -3.05
C LEU A 35 -2.99 -10.12 -1.50
N ASP A 36 -2.01 -10.74 -0.85
CA ASP A 36 -1.94 -10.77 0.62
C ASP A 36 -1.70 -9.36 1.17
N TRP A 37 -0.87 -8.57 0.49
CA TRP A 37 -0.62 -7.17 0.84
C TRP A 37 -1.86 -6.29 0.69
N LEU A 38 -2.62 -6.50 -0.39
CA LEU A 38 -3.87 -5.78 -0.64
C LEU A 38 -4.91 -6.11 0.44
N ILE A 39 -5.04 -7.38 0.79
CA ILE A 39 -5.96 -7.85 1.83
C ILE A 39 -5.54 -7.34 3.21
N GLN A 40 -4.24 -7.27 3.49
CA GLN A 40 -3.73 -6.71 4.73
C GLN A 40 -4.11 -5.24 4.92
N ALA A 41 -4.31 -4.46 3.84
CA ALA A 41 -4.79 -3.09 3.94
C ALA A 41 -6.16 -2.96 4.64
N PHE A 42 -6.94 -4.05 4.67
CA PHE A 42 -8.28 -4.10 5.27
C PHE A 42 -8.33 -4.83 6.61
N SER A 43 -7.20 -5.24 7.20
CA SER A 43 -7.21 -6.13 8.38
C SER A 43 -7.90 -5.57 9.63
N ASP A 44 -8.05 -4.25 9.71
CA ASP A 44 -8.56 -3.55 10.89
C ASP A 44 -10.06 -3.25 10.77
N VAL A 45 -10.70 -3.72 9.69
CA VAL A 45 -12.13 -3.52 9.42
C VAL A 45 -12.81 -4.85 9.09
N GLN A 46 -14.08 -4.97 9.45
CA GLN A 46 -14.89 -6.12 9.04
C GLN A 46 -15.50 -5.84 7.66
N TYR A 47 -15.29 -6.76 6.72
CA TYR A 47 -15.75 -6.60 5.34
C TYR A 47 -16.23 -7.91 4.71
N ASP A 48 -17.04 -7.79 3.66
CA ASP A 48 -17.39 -8.86 2.70
C ASP A 48 -16.61 -8.65 1.39
N LEU A 49 -15.83 -9.64 0.96
CA LEU A 49 -14.94 -9.54 -0.20
C LEU A 49 -15.41 -10.41 -1.36
N GLN A 50 -15.58 -9.79 -2.53
CA GLN A 50 -15.76 -10.46 -3.82
C GLN A 50 -14.56 -10.18 -4.72
N PHE A 51 -14.04 -11.22 -5.36
CA PHE A 51 -13.01 -11.09 -6.37
C PHE A 51 -13.59 -11.40 -7.75
N VAL A 52 -13.70 -10.38 -8.61
CA VAL A 52 -14.10 -10.55 -10.01
C VAL A 52 -12.87 -10.93 -10.83
N VAL A 53 -12.90 -12.13 -11.39
CA VAL A 53 -11.81 -12.71 -12.18
C VAL A 53 -12.36 -13.17 -13.53
N GLY A 54 -11.54 -13.12 -14.56
CA GLY A 54 -11.87 -13.55 -15.92
C GLY A 54 -10.78 -14.48 -16.42
N TYR A 55 -9.68 -13.89 -16.87
CA TYR A 55 -8.49 -14.61 -17.29
C TYR A 55 -7.93 -15.51 -16.18
N ASN A 56 -7.64 -16.78 -16.51
CA ASN A 56 -7.00 -17.78 -15.63
C ASN A 56 -7.64 -17.98 -14.24
N LEU A 57 -8.98 -17.88 -14.12
CA LEU A 57 -9.73 -18.08 -12.86
C LEU A 57 -9.27 -19.31 -12.05
N ALA A 58 -9.19 -20.49 -12.69
CA ALA A 58 -8.82 -21.73 -12.00
C ALA A 58 -7.44 -21.67 -11.30
N GLN A 59 -6.50 -20.93 -11.87
CA GLN A 59 -5.16 -20.76 -11.27
C GLN A 59 -5.21 -19.80 -10.07
N VAL A 60 -6.01 -18.74 -10.15
CA VAL A 60 -6.25 -17.81 -9.05
C VAL A 60 -6.94 -18.52 -7.88
N GLU A 61 -7.98 -19.30 -8.15
CA GLU A 61 -8.69 -20.09 -7.14
C GLU A 61 -7.79 -21.13 -6.47
N SER A 62 -6.97 -21.84 -7.25
CA SER A 62 -6.02 -22.80 -6.72
C SER A 62 -4.98 -22.15 -5.82
N ARG A 63 -4.53 -20.94 -6.16
CA ARG A 63 -3.57 -20.20 -5.34
C ARG A 63 -4.25 -19.72 -4.06
N TYR A 64 -5.44 -19.12 -4.15
CA TYR A 64 -6.15 -18.47 -3.06
C TYR A 64 -7.50 -19.14 -2.76
N PRO A 65 -7.49 -20.35 -2.20
CA PRO A 65 -8.72 -21.02 -1.80
C PRO A 65 -9.36 -20.26 -0.63
N GLY A 66 -10.67 -20.01 -0.70
CA GLY A 66 -11.43 -19.41 0.42
C GLY A 66 -12.00 -18.02 0.17
N TYR A 67 -11.68 -17.38 -0.96
CA TYR A 67 -12.37 -16.16 -1.39
C TYR A 67 -13.60 -16.46 -2.24
N ARG A 68 -14.51 -15.49 -2.28
CA ARG A 68 -15.68 -15.53 -3.16
C ARG A 68 -15.32 -14.99 -4.53
N TYR A 69 -15.28 -15.87 -5.51
CA TYR A 69 -15.00 -15.52 -6.91
C TYR A 69 -16.27 -15.26 -7.71
N ILE A 70 -16.21 -14.24 -8.57
CA ILE A 70 -17.23 -13.95 -9.57
C ILE A 70 -16.54 -14.00 -10.94
N HIS A 71 -17.01 -14.89 -11.81
CA HIS A 71 -16.41 -15.07 -13.13
C HIS A 71 -17.01 -14.08 -14.14
N ASN A 72 -16.20 -13.16 -14.65
CA ASN A 72 -16.54 -12.42 -15.87
C ASN A 72 -16.12 -13.26 -17.10
N VAL A 73 -17.07 -14.00 -17.66
CA VAL A 73 -16.85 -14.84 -18.85
C VAL A 73 -16.51 -14.04 -20.11
N ASN A 74 -16.91 -12.76 -20.16
CA ASN A 74 -16.73 -11.86 -21.30
C ASN A 74 -15.62 -10.83 -21.03
N TRP A 75 -14.62 -11.19 -20.21
CA TRP A 75 -13.56 -10.28 -19.77
C TRP A 75 -12.73 -9.71 -20.93
N ASP A 76 -12.67 -10.40 -22.06
CA ASP A 76 -11.94 -10.02 -23.27
C ASP A 76 -12.71 -8.99 -24.12
N SER A 77 -14.03 -8.92 -23.98
CA SER A 77 -14.90 -7.98 -24.69
C SER A 77 -15.50 -6.88 -23.81
N THR A 78 -15.23 -6.90 -22.50
CA THR A 78 -15.74 -5.92 -21.52
C THR A 78 -14.61 -5.16 -20.84
N GLY A 79 -14.93 -3.97 -20.33
CA GLY A 79 -14.05 -3.16 -19.51
C GLY A 79 -14.18 -3.48 -18.01
N ALA A 80 -13.51 -2.67 -17.20
CA ALA A 80 -13.56 -2.80 -15.75
C ALA A 80 -14.98 -2.59 -15.19
N THR A 81 -15.76 -1.69 -15.78
CA THR A 81 -17.16 -1.48 -15.41
C THR A 81 -18.03 -2.69 -15.74
N GLY A 82 -17.84 -3.33 -16.90
CA GLY A 82 -18.52 -4.59 -17.22
C GLY A 82 -18.18 -5.70 -16.22
N SER A 83 -16.92 -5.79 -15.81
CA SER A 83 -16.48 -6.71 -14.75
C SER A 83 -17.16 -6.40 -13.41
N LEU A 84 -17.23 -5.13 -12.99
CA LEU A 84 -17.95 -4.71 -11.79
C LEU A 84 -19.44 -5.11 -11.86
N PHE A 85 -20.07 -5.00 -13.03
CA PHE A 85 -21.47 -5.39 -13.22
C PHE A 85 -21.74 -6.90 -13.14
N CYS A 86 -20.71 -7.75 -13.18
CA CYS A 86 -20.84 -9.17 -12.86
C CYS A 86 -21.03 -9.41 -11.35
N ALA A 87 -20.47 -8.55 -10.50
CA ALA A 87 -20.43 -8.74 -9.04
C ALA A 87 -21.77 -8.43 -8.36
N ASP A 88 -21.97 -8.98 -7.16
CA ASP A 88 -23.15 -8.68 -6.33
C ASP A 88 -22.96 -7.36 -5.58
N LEU A 89 -23.52 -6.30 -6.17
CA LEU A 89 -23.52 -4.95 -5.61
C LEU A 89 -24.43 -4.87 -4.37
N PRO A 90 -24.02 -4.13 -3.32
CA PRO A 90 -24.89 -3.89 -2.18
C PRO A 90 -25.94 -2.82 -2.52
N ILE A 91 -27.04 -2.81 -1.76
CA ILE A 91 -28.10 -1.79 -1.86
C ILE A 91 -27.88 -0.67 -0.82
N GLU A 92 -27.27 -1.01 0.32
CA GLU A 92 -26.95 -0.09 1.42
C GLU A 92 -25.53 -0.33 1.95
N GLY A 93 -25.03 0.59 2.78
CA GLY A 93 -23.68 0.52 3.37
C GLY A 93 -22.60 1.18 2.51
N HIS A 94 -21.39 0.63 2.56
CA HIS A 94 -20.23 1.14 1.83
C HIS A 94 -19.73 0.07 0.84
N LEU A 95 -19.59 0.46 -0.43
CA LEU A 95 -18.92 -0.36 -1.43
C LEU A 95 -17.55 0.26 -1.75
N ILE A 96 -16.49 -0.52 -1.64
CA ILE A 96 -15.15 -0.16 -2.11
C ILE A 96 -14.83 -1.03 -3.33
N VAL A 97 -14.49 -0.40 -4.44
CA VAL A 97 -14.07 -1.07 -5.68
C VAL A 97 -12.63 -0.72 -5.97
N SER A 98 -11.80 -1.74 -6.17
CA SER A 98 -10.37 -1.56 -6.46
C SER A 98 -9.91 -2.50 -7.57
N TYR A 99 -9.00 -2.05 -8.42
CA TYR A 99 -8.24 -2.97 -9.26
C TYR A 99 -7.30 -3.84 -8.40
N SER A 100 -7.21 -5.12 -8.73
CA SER A 100 -6.49 -6.13 -7.93
C SER A 100 -4.96 -6.01 -7.99
N ASP A 101 -4.46 -5.15 -8.87
CA ASP A 101 -3.05 -4.81 -9.09
C ASP A 101 -2.63 -3.50 -8.40
N ILE A 102 -3.47 -2.93 -7.54
CA ILE A 102 -3.22 -1.66 -6.85
C ILE A 102 -3.01 -1.93 -5.35
N LEU A 103 -1.84 -1.57 -4.83
CA LEU A 103 -1.53 -1.62 -3.40
C LEU A 103 -1.65 -0.25 -2.74
N TYR A 104 -2.21 -0.23 -1.54
CA TYR A 104 -2.38 0.97 -0.74
C TYR A 104 -2.32 0.67 0.77
N ARG A 105 -2.16 1.72 1.58
CA ARG A 105 -2.02 1.62 3.03
C ARG A 105 -3.36 1.41 3.73
N LYS A 106 -3.31 0.78 4.92
CA LYS A 106 -4.44 0.71 5.85
C LYS A 106 -5.03 2.07 6.20
N SER A 107 -4.17 3.08 6.37
CA SER A 107 -4.59 4.46 6.67
C SER A 107 -5.47 5.07 5.57
N LEU A 108 -5.27 4.66 4.31
CA LEU A 108 -6.13 5.07 3.21
C LEU A 108 -7.54 4.47 3.35
N VAL A 109 -7.64 3.19 3.74
CA VAL A 109 -8.92 2.51 3.95
C VAL A 109 -9.76 3.25 5.01
N SER A 110 -9.15 3.65 6.13
CA SER A 110 -9.84 4.44 7.16
C SER A 110 -10.37 5.77 6.60
N ARG A 111 -9.56 6.51 5.84
CA ARG A 111 -9.97 7.78 5.21
C ARG A 111 -11.13 7.60 4.23
N ILE A 112 -11.14 6.51 3.47
CA ILE A 112 -12.22 6.17 2.54
C ILE A 112 -13.53 5.96 3.30
N ILE A 113 -13.49 5.16 4.38
CA ILE A 113 -14.66 4.85 5.22
C ILE A 113 -15.22 6.12 5.89
N ASP A 114 -14.34 7.05 6.27
CA ASP A 114 -14.75 8.30 6.91
C ASP A 114 -15.43 9.30 5.96
N SER A 115 -15.27 9.13 4.64
CA SER A 115 -15.81 10.04 3.64
C SER A 115 -17.34 10.14 3.70
N LYS A 116 -17.86 11.34 3.43
CA LYS A 116 -19.30 11.65 3.43
C LYS A 116 -19.89 11.89 2.05
N ASN A 117 -19.06 11.84 1.00
CA ASN A 117 -19.51 11.98 -0.39
C ASN A 117 -20.16 10.68 -0.89
N ASP A 118 -21.10 10.77 -1.83
CA ASP A 118 -21.70 9.61 -2.49
C ASP A 118 -20.62 8.76 -3.18
N LEU A 119 -19.65 9.43 -3.81
CA LEU A 119 -18.48 8.86 -4.44
C LEU A 119 -17.22 9.43 -3.81
N THR A 120 -16.22 8.59 -3.54
CA THR A 120 -14.87 9.06 -3.22
C THR A 120 -13.85 8.30 -4.05
N VAL A 121 -13.11 9.01 -4.91
CA VAL A 121 -12.00 8.42 -5.66
C VAL A 121 -10.68 8.66 -4.96
N VAL A 122 -9.74 7.76 -5.17
CA VAL A 122 -8.36 7.97 -4.76
C VAL A 122 -7.53 8.43 -5.94
N ILE A 123 -6.77 9.49 -5.74
CA ILE A 123 -5.94 10.11 -6.76
C ILE A 123 -4.49 10.22 -6.30
N ASP A 124 -3.59 10.33 -7.26
CA ASP A 124 -2.18 10.62 -7.03
C ASP A 124 -1.80 11.93 -7.73
N SER A 125 -1.55 12.99 -6.95
CA SER A 125 -1.04 14.27 -7.49
C SER A 125 0.43 14.22 -7.89
N SER A 126 1.21 13.26 -7.38
CA SER A 126 2.63 13.04 -7.69
C SER A 126 2.83 12.03 -8.83
N TRP A 127 1.76 11.62 -9.51
CA TRP A 127 1.74 10.52 -10.47
C TRP A 127 2.82 10.57 -11.55
N LYS A 128 3.17 11.77 -12.05
CA LYS A 128 4.18 11.94 -13.11
C LYS A 128 5.55 11.35 -12.73
N ASP A 129 5.90 11.34 -11.44
CA ASP A 129 7.16 10.78 -10.97
C ASP A 129 7.24 9.26 -11.23
N ARG A 130 6.11 8.55 -11.19
CA ARG A 130 6.03 7.10 -11.46
C ARG A 130 6.32 6.76 -12.93
N TYR A 131 6.11 7.72 -13.82
CA TYR A 131 6.35 7.57 -15.26
C TYR A 131 7.76 7.97 -15.70
N GLN A 132 8.62 8.40 -14.77
CA GLN A 132 10.03 8.67 -15.09
C GLN A 132 10.71 7.39 -15.59
N GLY A 133 11.20 7.44 -16.84
CA GLY A 133 11.81 6.29 -17.51
C GLY A 133 10.81 5.22 -18.00
N ARG A 134 9.51 5.51 -18.02
CA ARG A 134 8.49 4.71 -18.74
C ARG A 134 8.27 5.25 -20.16
N LEU A 135 7.55 4.50 -20.99
CA LEU A 135 7.20 4.95 -22.34
C LEU A 135 6.06 5.99 -22.26
N GLN A 136 6.04 6.94 -23.19
CA GLN A 136 4.98 7.96 -23.27
C GLN A 136 3.59 7.33 -23.43
N GLU A 137 3.50 6.19 -24.11
CA GLU A 137 2.25 5.43 -24.27
C GLU A 137 1.67 4.96 -22.93
N ASP A 138 2.52 4.59 -21.96
CA ASP A 138 2.07 4.22 -20.61
C ASP A 138 1.38 5.43 -19.94
N LEU A 139 1.97 6.63 -20.10
CA LEU A 139 1.44 7.88 -19.55
C LEU A 139 0.09 8.23 -20.17
N GLU A 140 -0.09 7.99 -21.47
CA GLU A 140 -1.35 8.28 -22.18
C GLU A 140 -2.48 7.32 -21.75
N LEU A 141 -2.15 6.06 -21.48
CA LEU A 141 -3.12 5.05 -21.05
C LEU A 141 -3.68 5.27 -19.64
N SER A 142 -3.03 6.08 -18.79
CA SER A 142 -3.49 6.32 -17.41
C SER A 142 -4.85 7.02 -17.34
N GLU A 143 -5.63 6.71 -16.30
CA GLU A 143 -6.89 7.38 -16.03
C GLU A 143 -6.60 8.68 -15.25
N LYS A 144 -6.96 9.85 -15.80
CA LYS A 144 -6.52 11.15 -15.28
C LYS A 144 -7.65 11.94 -14.64
N VAL A 145 -7.27 12.97 -13.90
CA VAL A 145 -8.17 13.83 -13.12
C VAL A 145 -7.81 15.29 -13.31
N ASN A 146 -8.84 16.14 -13.45
CA ASN A 146 -8.71 17.59 -13.35
C ASN A 146 -9.32 18.12 -12.05
N LEU A 147 -8.60 19.04 -11.42
CA LEU A 147 -8.97 19.67 -10.17
C LEU A 147 -9.18 21.18 -10.35
N ALA A 148 -10.24 21.70 -9.75
CA ALA A 148 -10.43 23.14 -9.60
C ALA A 148 -11.14 23.44 -8.29
N ASN A 149 -10.67 24.45 -7.55
CA ASN A 149 -11.30 24.89 -6.29
C ASN A 149 -11.55 23.76 -5.28
N GLY A 150 -10.60 22.81 -5.18
CA GLY A 150 -10.70 21.67 -4.27
C GLY A 150 -11.72 20.60 -4.69
N GLN A 151 -12.18 20.61 -5.94
CA GLN A 151 -13.14 19.65 -6.48
C GLN A 151 -12.61 19.00 -7.76
N ILE A 152 -13.08 17.77 -8.03
CA ILE A 152 -12.89 17.13 -9.32
C ILE A 152 -13.84 17.74 -10.34
N THR A 153 -13.29 18.25 -11.43
CA THR A 153 -14.06 18.81 -12.55
C THR A 153 -14.23 17.85 -13.71
N ARG A 154 -13.31 16.88 -13.85
CA ARG A 154 -13.33 15.87 -14.91
C ARG A 154 -12.52 14.65 -14.50
N LEU A 155 -13.01 13.46 -14.82
CA LEU A 155 -12.26 12.19 -14.78
C LEU A 155 -12.23 11.52 -16.17
N GLY A 156 -11.14 10.83 -16.47
CA GLY A 156 -11.11 9.87 -17.57
C GLY A 156 -9.76 9.76 -18.30
N GLN A 157 -9.63 8.71 -19.10
CA GLN A 157 -8.44 8.43 -19.90
C GLN A 157 -8.20 9.47 -21.01
N GLY A 158 -9.27 10.10 -21.53
CA GLY A 158 -9.19 11.08 -22.61
C GLY A 158 -8.72 12.49 -22.19
N ILE A 159 -8.24 12.67 -20.96
CA ILE A 159 -7.61 13.92 -20.53
C ILE A 159 -6.13 13.88 -20.97
N HIS A 160 -5.63 14.97 -21.55
CA HIS A 160 -4.22 15.02 -21.95
C HIS A 160 -3.30 15.07 -20.73
N ALA A 161 -2.17 14.37 -20.75
CA ALA A 161 -1.25 14.27 -19.61
C ALA A 161 -0.72 15.64 -19.12
N ASP A 162 -0.46 16.57 -20.04
CA ASP A 162 0.00 17.93 -19.69
C ASP A 162 -1.08 18.78 -19.03
N ALA A 163 -2.35 18.47 -19.33
CA ALA A 163 -3.50 19.17 -18.77
C ALA A 163 -4.01 18.52 -17.48
N ALA A 164 -3.53 17.33 -17.11
CA ALA A 164 -4.00 16.59 -15.95
C ALA A 164 -3.30 17.06 -14.66
N ASP A 165 -4.10 17.18 -13.60
CA ASP A 165 -3.63 17.58 -12.27
C ASP A 165 -3.23 16.36 -11.42
N ALA A 166 -3.86 15.20 -11.66
CA ALA A 166 -3.60 13.95 -10.95
C ALA A 166 -3.96 12.71 -11.79
N GLU A 167 -3.54 11.54 -11.31
CA GLU A 167 -3.95 10.22 -11.81
C GLU A 167 -5.02 9.61 -10.89
N PHE A 168 -6.04 8.97 -11.46
CA PHE A 168 -6.95 8.09 -10.73
C PHE A 168 -6.30 6.71 -10.60
N ILE A 169 -6.06 6.26 -9.37
CA ILE A 169 -5.25 5.06 -9.12
C ILE A 169 -6.04 3.75 -9.27
N GLY A 170 -7.32 3.78 -9.65
CA GLY A 170 -8.16 2.58 -9.75
C GLY A 170 -8.85 2.16 -8.45
N LEU A 171 -9.04 3.08 -7.50
CA LEU A 171 -9.71 2.84 -6.22
C LEU A 171 -10.81 3.88 -5.96
N VAL A 172 -12.04 3.41 -5.78
CA VAL A 172 -13.23 4.26 -5.56
C VAL A 172 -14.17 3.65 -4.53
N SER A 173 -14.84 4.49 -3.74
CA SER A 173 -15.95 4.08 -2.88
C SER A 173 -17.27 4.67 -3.32
N PHE A 174 -18.34 3.91 -3.07
CA PHE A 174 -19.74 4.26 -3.33
C PHE A 174 -20.55 4.10 -2.05
N GLN A 175 -21.42 5.07 -1.77
CA GLN A 175 -22.37 5.03 -0.66
C GLN A 175 -23.59 5.90 -0.98
N GLY A 176 -24.65 5.78 -0.17
CA GLY A 176 -25.84 6.63 -0.32
C GLY A 176 -26.44 6.53 -1.73
N GLY A 177 -26.71 7.69 -2.36
CA GLY A 177 -27.32 7.75 -3.69
C GLY A 177 -26.47 7.12 -4.80
N ALA A 178 -25.16 6.97 -4.60
CA ALA A 178 -24.29 6.28 -5.55
C ALA A 178 -24.62 4.79 -5.67
N LEU A 179 -25.01 4.12 -4.60
CA LEU A 179 -25.34 2.69 -4.67
C LEU A 179 -26.62 2.46 -5.46
N GLU A 180 -27.63 3.31 -5.28
CA GLU A 180 -28.89 3.25 -6.04
C GLU A 180 -28.62 3.44 -7.53
N LEU A 181 -27.95 4.53 -7.90
CA LEU A 181 -27.61 4.82 -9.29
C LEU A 181 -26.72 3.73 -9.91
N LEU A 182 -25.73 3.23 -9.18
CA LEU A 182 -24.86 2.16 -9.66
C LEU A 182 -25.65 0.88 -9.98
N ASN A 183 -26.59 0.51 -9.11
CA ASN A 183 -27.46 -0.64 -9.35
C ASN A 183 -28.39 -0.44 -10.54
N ASP A 184 -28.90 0.78 -10.76
CA ASP A 184 -29.73 1.08 -11.93
C ASP A 184 -28.93 1.08 -13.23
N LEU A 185 -27.71 1.62 -13.24
CA LEU A 185 -26.80 1.52 -14.38
C LEU A 185 -26.44 0.06 -14.68
N LYS A 186 -26.21 -0.75 -13.63
CA LYS A 186 -26.03 -2.21 -13.77
C LYS A 186 -27.24 -2.92 -14.35
N LYS A 187 -28.48 -2.46 -14.11
CA LYS A 187 -29.68 -3.03 -14.75
C LYS A 187 -29.79 -2.65 -16.22
N GLN A 188 -29.41 -1.42 -16.55
CA GLN A 188 -29.47 -0.91 -17.93
C GLN A 188 -28.43 -1.57 -18.84
N LYS A 189 -27.23 -1.89 -18.31
CA LYS A 189 -26.12 -2.55 -19.04
C LYS A 189 -25.93 -2.03 -20.46
N THR A 190 -25.74 -0.73 -20.60
CA THR A 190 -25.46 -0.17 -21.92
C THR A 190 -24.07 -0.62 -22.39
N ASP A 191 -23.94 -0.88 -23.69
CA ASP A 191 -22.68 -1.37 -24.30
C ASP A 191 -21.49 -0.44 -23.98
N ILE A 192 -21.73 0.88 -23.97
CA ILE A 192 -20.71 1.87 -23.61
C ILE A 192 -20.21 1.70 -22.17
N LEU A 193 -21.11 1.44 -21.21
CA LEU A 193 -20.72 1.23 -19.82
C LEU A 193 -20.00 -0.11 -19.67
N GLU A 194 -20.49 -1.18 -20.29
CA GLU A 194 -19.87 -2.50 -20.18
C GLU A 194 -18.43 -2.51 -20.71
N LYS A 195 -18.11 -1.70 -21.72
CA LYS A 195 -16.75 -1.56 -22.30
C LYS A 195 -15.88 -0.50 -21.61
N SER A 196 -16.42 0.24 -20.65
CA SER A 196 -15.74 1.38 -20.04
C SER A 196 -14.82 1.02 -18.86
N LYS A 197 -13.94 1.96 -18.52
CA LYS A 197 -13.13 1.96 -17.29
C LYS A 197 -13.94 2.52 -16.10
N ILE A 198 -13.44 2.32 -14.89
CA ILE A 198 -14.10 2.83 -13.68
C ILE A 198 -14.13 4.36 -13.66
N SER A 199 -13.10 5.06 -14.15
CA SER A 199 -13.14 6.53 -14.24
C SER A 199 -14.31 7.06 -15.08
N PHE A 200 -14.66 6.38 -16.17
CA PHE A 200 -15.80 6.75 -16.99
C PHE A 200 -17.11 6.57 -16.23
N LEU A 201 -17.29 5.45 -15.53
CA LEU A 201 -18.46 5.22 -14.67
C LEU A 201 -18.58 6.31 -13.59
N VAL A 202 -17.48 6.68 -12.94
CA VAL A 202 -17.47 7.75 -11.93
C VAL A 202 -17.85 9.10 -12.55
N GLU A 203 -17.30 9.44 -13.72
CA GLU A 203 -17.64 10.67 -14.42
C GLU A 203 -19.12 10.72 -14.81
N GLU A 204 -19.66 9.61 -15.33
CA GLU A 204 -21.07 9.43 -15.66
C GLU A 204 -22.00 9.61 -14.44
N MET A 205 -21.55 9.20 -13.26
CA MET A 205 -22.30 9.38 -12.02
C MET A 205 -22.18 10.82 -11.48
N ARG A 206 -21.00 11.44 -11.60
CA ARG A 206 -20.75 12.84 -11.21
C ARG A 206 -21.61 13.81 -12.02
N VAL A 207 -21.68 13.65 -13.34
CA VAL A 207 -22.49 14.52 -14.21
C VAL A 207 -24.00 14.36 -13.99
N ARG A 208 -24.44 13.27 -13.35
CA ARG A 208 -25.83 13.07 -12.89
C ARG A 208 -26.12 13.69 -11.51
N GLY A 209 -25.16 14.44 -10.95
CA GLY A 209 -25.34 15.26 -9.76
C GLY A 209 -24.94 14.61 -8.44
N LEU A 210 -24.29 13.44 -8.46
CA LEU A 210 -23.76 12.84 -7.24
C LEU A 210 -22.55 13.60 -6.70
N THR A 211 -22.43 13.66 -5.37
CA THR A 211 -21.28 14.30 -4.72
C THR A 211 -20.03 13.43 -4.92
N LEU A 212 -18.97 14.05 -5.44
CA LEU A 212 -17.68 13.38 -5.68
C LEU A 212 -16.58 14.06 -4.87
N GLY A 213 -16.07 13.34 -3.89
CA GLY A 213 -14.85 13.68 -3.16
C GLY A 213 -13.64 12.97 -3.71
N TYR A 214 -12.45 13.39 -3.26
CA TYR A 214 -11.22 12.67 -3.51
C TYR A 214 -10.35 12.57 -2.26
N ILE A 215 -9.49 11.54 -2.27
CA ILE A 215 -8.39 11.38 -1.34
C ILE A 215 -7.11 11.35 -2.16
N ASP A 216 -6.21 12.30 -1.90
CA ASP A 216 -4.87 12.28 -2.48
C ASP A 216 -3.94 11.37 -1.64
N VAL A 217 -3.22 10.49 -2.34
CA VAL A 217 -2.16 9.62 -1.77
C VAL A 217 -0.75 10.15 -2.06
N SER A 218 -0.59 11.11 -2.96
CA SER A 218 0.68 11.80 -3.24
C SER A 218 1.88 10.84 -3.39
N GLY A 219 1.70 9.78 -4.19
CA GLY A 219 2.69 8.74 -4.46
C GLY A 219 2.72 7.55 -3.50
N ASP A 220 1.95 7.53 -2.40
CA ASP A 220 1.95 6.42 -1.42
C ASP A 220 1.04 5.24 -1.83
N TRP A 221 1.28 4.71 -3.02
CA TRP A 221 0.64 3.52 -3.58
C TRP A 221 1.57 2.81 -4.56
N ALA A 222 1.25 1.56 -4.92
CA ALA A 222 2.00 0.83 -5.94
C ALA A 222 1.11 0.08 -6.93
N GLU A 223 1.55 0.06 -8.17
CA GLU A 223 1.03 -0.83 -9.21
C GLU A 223 1.90 -2.08 -9.24
N LEU A 224 1.26 -3.24 -9.16
CA LEU A 224 1.92 -4.54 -9.01
C LEU A 224 2.57 -5.05 -10.30
N ASP A 225 2.31 -4.35 -11.40
CA ASP A 225 2.87 -4.62 -12.70
C ASP A 225 4.25 -3.95 -12.91
N ASP A 226 4.73 -3.16 -11.95
CA ASP A 226 6.09 -2.59 -11.95
C ASP A 226 6.87 -2.96 -10.67
N PRO A 227 7.95 -3.76 -10.77
CA PRO A 227 8.79 -4.12 -9.64
C PRO A 227 9.37 -2.91 -8.88
N ARG A 228 9.57 -1.77 -9.56
CA ARG A 228 10.08 -0.54 -8.94
C ARG A 228 9.04 0.05 -8.01
N ASP A 229 7.78 0.08 -8.43
CA ASP A 229 6.69 0.63 -7.63
C ASP A 229 6.48 -0.19 -6.36
N LEU A 230 6.50 -1.52 -6.48
CA LEU A 230 6.41 -2.40 -5.33
C LEU A 230 7.59 -2.17 -4.37
N ALA A 231 8.82 -2.04 -4.89
CA ALA A 231 9.97 -1.73 -4.06
C ALA A 231 9.83 -0.37 -3.37
N HIS A 232 9.39 0.68 -4.07
CA HIS A 232 9.11 1.99 -3.48
C HIS A 232 8.02 1.95 -2.41
N PHE A 233 7.01 1.10 -2.59
CA PHE A 233 5.92 0.95 -1.64
C PHE A 233 6.32 0.12 -0.40
N VAL A 234 7.16 -0.91 -0.57
CA VAL A 234 7.65 -1.74 0.54
C VAL A 234 8.75 -1.01 1.30
N LEU A 235 9.69 -0.38 0.61
CA LEU A 235 10.83 0.30 1.22
C LEU A 235 10.40 1.68 1.75
N GLY A 236 10.83 1.99 2.96
CA GLY A 236 10.63 3.28 3.61
C GLY A 236 11.80 3.51 4.55
N THR A 237 11.56 4.12 5.72
CA THR A 237 12.56 4.06 6.79
C THR A 237 12.85 2.61 7.18
N LYS A 238 13.98 2.36 7.85
CA LYS A 238 14.32 1.02 8.37
C LYS A 238 13.17 0.39 9.17
N ALA A 239 12.59 1.14 10.10
CA ALA A 239 11.46 0.69 10.91
C ALA A 239 10.23 0.34 10.07
N GLN A 240 9.87 1.19 9.10
CA GLN A 240 8.72 0.96 8.22
C GLN A 240 8.94 -0.27 7.33
N THR A 241 10.14 -0.40 6.78
CA THR A 241 10.51 -1.53 5.92
C THR A 241 10.43 -2.84 6.71
N LEU A 242 10.97 -2.88 7.93
CA LEU A 242 10.89 -4.05 8.80
C LEU A 242 9.44 -4.39 9.18
N ASP A 243 8.62 -3.39 9.52
CA ASP A 243 7.20 -3.59 9.85
C ASP A 243 6.44 -4.25 8.70
N ARG A 244 6.63 -3.70 7.49
CA ARG A 244 5.97 -4.14 6.27
C ARG A 244 6.38 -5.56 5.93
N LEU A 245 7.68 -5.84 6.00
CA LEU A 245 8.21 -7.16 5.71
C LEU A 245 7.81 -8.21 6.78
N ALA A 246 7.60 -7.82 8.03
CA ALA A 246 7.32 -8.77 9.12
C ALA A 246 6.03 -9.55 8.88
N ALA A 247 5.04 -8.93 8.25
CA ALA A 247 3.75 -9.56 7.95
C ALA A 247 3.77 -10.54 6.76
N VAL A 248 4.86 -10.55 5.98
CA VAL A 248 4.89 -11.20 4.67
C VAL A 248 6.01 -12.22 4.51
N VAL A 249 7.09 -12.08 5.25
CA VAL A 249 8.19 -13.04 5.20
C VAL A 249 7.76 -14.36 5.81
N SER A 250 7.99 -15.45 5.08
CA SER A 250 7.61 -16.82 5.52
C SER A 250 8.81 -17.66 5.96
N GLN A 251 10.02 -17.31 5.52
CA GLN A 251 11.25 -18.06 5.75
C GLN A 251 12.22 -17.37 6.73
N SER A 252 11.85 -16.19 7.23
CA SER A 252 12.65 -15.42 8.18
C SER A 252 11.74 -14.81 9.25
N LYS A 253 12.32 -14.47 10.40
CA LYS A 253 11.61 -13.78 11.48
C LYS A 253 12.17 -12.36 11.62
N ILE A 254 11.31 -11.37 11.45
CA ILE A 254 11.60 -10.01 11.89
C ILE A 254 11.15 -9.90 13.34
N LEU A 255 12.03 -9.38 14.21
CA LEU A 255 11.73 -9.24 15.62
C LEU A 255 10.71 -8.13 15.86
N ASP A 256 9.93 -8.30 16.93
CA ASP A 256 8.99 -7.29 17.41
C ASP A 256 9.68 -5.94 17.57
N GLN A 257 8.93 -4.88 17.29
CA GLN A 257 9.45 -3.53 17.32
C GLN A 257 8.52 -2.55 18.03
N TYR A 258 9.12 -1.57 18.70
CA TYR A 258 8.47 -0.35 19.18
C TYR A 258 9.08 0.83 18.42
N THR A 259 8.26 1.54 17.63
CA THR A 259 8.71 2.65 16.78
C THR A 259 7.96 3.92 17.14
N PHE A 260 8.68 5.04 17.23
CA PHE A 260 8.07 6.35 17.49
C PHE A 260 8.82 7.44 16.72
N ARG A 261 8.17 8.59 16.54
CA ARG A 261 8.79 9.79 15.93
C ARG A 261 9.49 10.63 16.99
N VAL A 262 10.54 11.34 16.60
CA VAL A 262 11.21 12.36 17.45
C VAL A 262 10.20 13.40 17.96
N LYS A 263 9.19 13.74 17.15
CA LYS A 263 8.07 14.60 17.59
C LYS A 263 7.37 14.07 18.85
N SER A 264 7.07 12.77 18.88
CA SER A 264 6.38 12.14 20.01
C SER A 264 7.27 12.10 21.25
N TRP A 265 8.56 11.82 21.06
CA TRP A 265 9.57 11.87 22.12
C TRP A 265 9.68 13.25 22.76
N ASN A 266 9.76 14.30 21.94
CA ASN A 266 9.87 15.68 22.41
C ASN A 266 8.58 16.18 23.07
N ALA A 267 7.43 15.60 22.71
CA ALA A 267 6.15 15.95 23.30
C ALA A 267 5.94 15.28 24.66
N ASN A 268 6.21 13.97 24.76
CA ASN A 268 6.13 13.23 26.02
C ASN A 268 7.03 11.98 25.99
N SER A 269 8.27 12.12 26.46
CA SER A 269 9.22 11.01 26.53
C SER A 269 8.83 9.95 27.56
N ASP A 270 8.09 10.31 28.60
CA ASP A 270 7.74 9.37 29.68
C ASP A 270 6.72 8.33 29.19
N ASP A 271 5.74 8.75 28.39
CA ASP A 271 4.79 7.84 27.73
C ASP A 271 5.51 6.87 26.78
N VAL A 272 6.50 7.36 26.03
CA VAL A 272 7.29 6.54 25.11
C VAL A 272 8.11 5.50 25.89
N VAL A 273 8.79 5.92 26.96
CA VAL A 273 9.56 5.00 27.83
C VAL A 273 8.63 3.95 28.44
N ALA A 274 7.49 4.35 28.98
CA ALA A 274 6.51 3.43 29.55
C ALA A 274 6.04 2.40 28.51
N GLY A 275 5.72 2.83 27.28
CA GLY A 275 5.31 1.93 26.20
C GLY A 275 6.41 0.95 25.77
N ILE A 276 7.69 1.36 25.79
CA ILE A 276 8.83 0.47 25.53
C ILE A 276 8.94 -0.60 26.63
N MET A 277 8.86 -0.19 27.90
CA MET A 277 8.97 -1.08 29.05
C MET A 277 7.81 -2.10 29.10
N GLU A 278 6.60 -1.64 28.80
CA GLU A 278 5.42 -2.50 28.70
C GLU A 278 5.57 -3.53 27.58
N LYS A 279 6.01 -3.10 26.40
CA LYS A 279 6.16 -3.99 25.25
C LYS A 279 7.27 -5.02 25.43
N PHE A 280 8.39 -4.64 26.06
CA PHE A 280 9.57 -5.48 26.20
C PHE A 280 9.92 -5.74 27.67
N THR A 281 9.11 -6.53 28.37
CA THR A 281 9.33 -6.80 29.80
C THR A 281 10.57 -7.68 30.04
N ASN A 282 11.43 -7.29 30.99
CA ASN A 282 12.60 -8.06 31.48
C ASN A 282 13.53 -8.61 30.36
N THR A 283 13.78 -7.81 29.33
CA THR A 283 14.51 -8.24 28.14
C THR A 283 15.60 -7.22 27.80
N ARG A 284 16.74 -7.68 27.27
CA ARG A 284 17.73 -6.75 26.70
C ARG A 284 17.24 -6.22 25.37
N ILE A 285 17.26 -4.90 25.21
CA ILE A 285 16.78 -4.25 23.98
C ILE A 285 17.91 -3.51 23.29
N VAL A 286 17.68 -3.21 22.02
CA VAL A 286 18.52 -2.37 21.18
C VAL A 286 17.71 -1.19 20.69
N ALA A 287 18.29 0.02 20.79
CA ALA A 287 17.75 1.23 20.18
C ALA A 287 18.55 1.54 18.92
N ARG A 288 17.86 1.72 17.79
CA ARG A 288 18.45 1.88 16.46
C ARG A 288 17.89 3.13 15.80
N SER A 289 18.74 3.77 15.01
CA SER A 289 18.33 4.80 14.08
C SER A 289 17.32 4.28 13.06
N SER A 290 16.37 5.13 12.70
CA SER A 290 15.45 4.93 11.57
C SER A 290 15.09 6.30 10.97
N ALA A 291 16.12 7.09 10.65
CA ALA A 291 15.95 8.43 10.10
C ALA A 291 15.41 8.40 8.67
N LEU A 292 14.74 9.48 8.24
CA LEU A 292 14.21 9.59 6.87
C LEU A 292 15.31 9.62 5.80
N THR A 293 16.52 10.01 6.19
CA THR A 293 17.70 10.17 5.34
C THR A 293 18.70 9.01 5.45
N GLU A 294 18.44 8.04 6.34
CA GLU A 294 19.30 6.85 6.52
C GLU A 294 19.17 5.91 5.33
N ASP A 295 17.94 5.49 5.05
CA ASP A 295 17.62 4.57 3.95
C ASP A 295 16.62 5.27 3.02
N GLY A 296 17.07 5.56 1.80
CA GLY A 296 16.25 6.10 0.71
C GLY A 296 16.44 5.27 -0.55
N PHE A 297 15.52 5.43 -1.52
CA PHE A 297 15.57 4.65 -2.76
C PHE A 297 16.85 4.92 -3.58
N ALA A 298 17.37 6.15 -3.54
CA ALA A 298 18.57 6.54 -4.26
C ALA A 298 19.87 6.34 -3.45
N SER A 299 19.79 6.16 -2.14
CA SER A 299 20.95 6.09 -1.25
C SER A 299 20.63 5.29 0.02
N ALA A 300 21.43 4.28 0.31
CA ALA A 300 21.40 3.56 1.58
C ALA A 300 22.65 3.92 2.40
N ASN A 301 22.45 4.46 3.59
CA ASN A 301 23.49 4.77 4.57
C ASN A 301 23.41 3.76 5.73
N ALA A 302 23.29 2.47 5.40
CA ALA A 302 23.18 1.42 6.39
C ALA A 302 24.39 1.44 7.36
N GLY A 303 24.12 1.67 8.64
CA GLY A 303 25.15 1.75 9.68
C GLY A 303 25.78 3.13 9.88
N ALA A 304 25.22 4.18 9.27
CA ALA A 304 25.74 5.54 9.42
C ALA A 304 25.44 6.19 10.78
N TYR A 305 24.48 5.67 11.54
CA TYR A 305 24.02 6.25 12.80
C TYR A 305 24.06 5.25 13.96
N ASP A 306 24.05 5.80 15.18
CA ASP A 306 24.29 5.03 16.38
C ASP A 306 23.18 4.01 16.64
N SER A 307 23.60 2.79 16.97
CA SER A 307 22.75 1.78 17.59
C SER A 307 23.27 1.52 19.00
N ILE A 308 22.44 1.76 20.01
CA ILE A 308 22.79 1.50 21.40
C ILE A 308 22.30 0.10 21.76
N LEU A 309 23.26 -0.81 22.00
CA LEU A 309 23.00 -2.22 22.31
C LEU A 309 22.86 -2.44 23.82
N ASN A 310 22.30 -3.60 24.18
CA ASN A 310 22.30 -4.16 25.53
C ASN A 310 21.62 -3.29 26.61
N ILE A 311 20.57 -2.57 26.23
CA ILE A 311 19.81 -1.71 27.13
C ILE A 311 18.93 -2.60 28.02
N ASP A 312 18.92 -2.32 29.32
CA ASP A 312 18.01 -2.99 30.26
C ASP A 312 16.61 -2.39 30.14
N SER A 313 15.64 -3.16 29.66
CA SER A 313 14.27 -2.67 29.50
C SER A 313 13.54 -2.41 30.82
N SER A 314 14.09 -2.83 31.97
CA SER A 314 13.55 -2.52 33.29
C SER A 314 14.01 -1.16 33.83
N SER A 315 15.01 -0.53 33.19
CA SER A 315 15.58 0.75 33.61
C SER A 315 15.13 1.89 32.71
N ALA A 316 14.19 2.70 33.19
CA ALA A 316 13.70 3.89 32.50
C ALA A 316 14.83 4.88 32.14
N ASP A 317 15.81 5.06 33.05
CA ASP A 317 16.96 5.94 32.82
C ASP A 317 17.86 5.40 31.70
N ALA A 318 18.17 4.11 31.70
CA ALA A 318 18.98 3.50 30.64
C ALA A 318 18.30 3.60 29.26
N ILE A 319 16.98 3.44 29.21
CA ILE A 319 16.20 3.66 27.98
C ILE A 319 16.32 5.12 27.55
N ARG A 320 16.08 6.07 28.44
CA ARG A 320 16.11 7.50 28.14
C ARG A 320 17.47 7.96 27.60
N ASP A 321 18.54 7.52 28.25
CA ASP A 321 19.91 7.82 27.83
C ASP A 321 20.21 7.26 26.44
N ALA A 322 19.82 6.01 26.20
CA ALA A 322 20.03 5.36 24.91
C ALA A 322 19.27 6.04 23.77
N ILE A 323 17.97 6.32 23.97
CA ILE A 323 17.14 6.99 22.96
C ILE A 323 17.68 8.40 22.68
N THR A 324 18.06 9.14 23.71
CA THR A 324 18.63 10.50 23.55
C THR A 324 19.92 10.46 22.73
N LYS A 325 20.80 9.47 22.97
CA LYS A 325 22.01 9.28 22.14
C LYS A 325 21.68 8.99 20.68
N VAL A 326 20.74 8.08 20.42
CA VAL A 326 20.32 7.76 19.03
C VAL A 326 19.77 9.01 18.33
N ILE A 327 18.88 9.77 18.98
CA ILE A 327 18.31 11.00 18.39
C ILE A 327 19.40 12.04 18.10
N ASN A 328 20.36 12.21 19.01
CA ASN A 328 21.47 13.14 18.84
C ASN A 328 22.46 12.73 17.71
N SER A 329 22.40 11.48 17.25
CA SER A 329 23.23 11.00 16.12
C SER A 329 22.66 11.38 14.73
N TYR A 330 21.43 11.92 14.67
CA TYR A 330 20.79 12.26 13.40
C TYR A 330 21.42 13.47 12.72
N PRO A 331 21.45 13.50 11.37
CA PRO A 331 22.09 14.56 10.61
C PRO A 331 21.28 15.87 10.63
N ASP A 332 20.01 15.78 11.03
CA ASP A 332 19.08 16.89 11.09
C ASP A 332 18.15 16.76 12.31
N THR A 333 17.41 17.84 12.58
CA THR A 333 16.43 17.91 13.67
C THR A 333 15.01 17.64 13.17
N ASN A 334 14.83 16.87 12.08
CA ASN A 334 13.51 16.65 11.50
C ASN A 334 12.62 15.90 12.51
N PRO A 335 11.50 16.49 12.96
CA PRO A 335 10.64 15.87 13.97
C PRO A 335 9.96 14.58 13.48
N ASN A 336 10.00 14.31 12.17
CA ASN A 336 9.46 13.09 11.56
C ASN A 336 10.47 11.93 11.50
N ASN A 337 11.74 12.14 11.87
CA ASN A 337 12.68 11.03 12.05
C ASN A 337 12.14 10.04 13.08
N GLN A 338 12.42 8.76 12.88
CA GLN A 338 11.92 7.69 13.75
C GLN A 338 13.06 7.03 14.49
N VAL A 339 12.78 6.53 15.70
CA VAL A 339 13.66 5.62 16.43
C VAL A 339 12.99 4.26 16.48
N LEU A 340 13.79 3.21 16.28
CA LEU A 340 13.36 1.81 16.28
C LEU A 340 13.93 1.11 17.51
N VAL A 341 13.09 0.49 18.32
CA VAL A 341 13.52 -0.34 19.46
C VAL A 341 13.09 -1.78 19.24
N GLN A 342 14.01 -2.73 19.42
CA GLN A 342 13.78 -4.17 19.25
C GLN A 342 14.42 -4.97 20.38
N PRO A 343 14.01 -6.22 20.63
CA PRO A 343 14.78 -7.16 21.44
C PRO A 343 16.19 -7.32 20.87
N MET A 344 17.19 -7.36 21.74
CA MET A 344 18.57 -7.67 21.36
C MET A 344 18.70 -9.18 21.18
N LEU A 345 19.20 -9.63 20.04
CA LEU A 345 19.54 -11.02 19.82
C LEU A 345 20.74 -11.42 20.69
N THR A 346 20.59 -12.53 21.42
CA THR A 346 21.69 -13.23 22.09
C THR A 346 22.04 -14.48 21.28
N ASP A 347 23.23 -15.05 21.53
CA ASP A 347 23.63 -16.35 20.99
C ASP A 347 23.61 -16.43 19.45
N VAL A 348 23.95 -15.30 18.81
CA VAL A 348 24.09 -15.23 17.35
C VAL A 348 25.20 -16.19 16.93
N ARG A 349 24.92 -17.07 15.97
CA ARG A 349 25.95 -17.98 15.41
C ARG A 349 26.66 -17.40 14.21
N ILE A 350 25.93 -16.63 13.41
CA ILE A 350 26.37 -16.02 12.17
C ILE A 350 25.62 -14.70 12.02
N SER A 351 26.32 -13.64 11.61
CA SER A 351 25.72 -12.35 11.26
C SER A 351 26.23 -11.89 9.89
N GLY A 352 25.43 -11.16 9.12
CA GLY A 352 25.85 -10.80 7.77
C GLY A 352 24.87 -9.92 7.00
N VAL A 353 25.24 -9.63 5.76
CA VAL A 353 24.46 -8.86 4.80
C VAL A 353 24.33 -9.63 3.48
N GLY A 354 23.14 -9.57 2.89
CA GLY A 354 22.82 -10.17 1.60
C GLY A 354 22.50 -9.10 0.56
N PHE A 355 23.03 -9.26 -0.65
CA PHE A 355 22.76 -8.40 -1.79
C PHE A 355 22.22 -9.22 -2.96
N THR A 356 21.30 -8.64 -3.74
CA THR A 356 20.76 -9.24 -4.96
C THR A 356 21.59 -8.93 -6.21
N ARG A 357 22.59 -8.04 -6.07
CA ARG A 357 23.56 -7.66 -7.11
C ARG A 357 24.91 -7.35 -6.48
N THR A 358 25.99 -7.47 -7.25
CA THR A 358 27.32 -7.09 -6.76
C THR A 358 27.43 -5.57 -6.59
N LEU A 359 27.97 -5.10 -5.46
CA LEU A 359 28.16 -3.66 -5.19
C LEU A 359 29.04 -2.94 -6.22
N SER A 360 30.08 -3.61 -6.73
CA SER A 360 31.09 -2.97 -7.60
C SER A 360 30.65 -2.81 -9.05
N LYS A 361 29.88 -3.76 -9.59
CA LYS A 361 29.54 -3.82 -11.02
C LYS A 361 28.04 -3.93 -11.32
N GLY A 362 27.19 -4.02 -10.29
CA GLY A 362 25.76 -4.26 -10.46
C GLY A 362 25.43 -5.59 -11.18
N ALA A 363 26.37 -6.53 -11.22
CA ALA A 363 26.16 -7.84 -11.85
C ALA A 363 25.08 -8.61 -11.08
N PRO A 364 24.22 -9.39 -11.76
CA PRO A 364 23.04 -10.04 -11.19
C PRO A 364 23.40 -11.32 -10.41
N TYR A 365 24.30 -11.20 -9.43
CA TYR A 365 24.68 -12.27 -8.51
C TYR A 365 24.12 -11.99 -7.12
N TYR A 366 23.58 -13.02 -6.48
CA TYR A 366 23.33 -13.02 -5.04
C TYR A 366 24.68 -13.10 -4.30
N VAL A 367 24.95 -12.12 -3.43
CA VAL A 367 26.16 -12.06 -2.63
C VAL A 367 25.78 -12.07 -1.16
N VAL A 368 26.28 -13.03 -0.40
CA VAL A 368 26.10 -13.08 1.06
C VAL A 368 27.46 -12.94 1.70
N ASN A 369 27.65 -11.84 2.43
CA ASN A 369 28.82 -11.63 3.27
C ASN A 369 28.40 -11.88 4.71
N TYR A 370 29.08 -12.79 5.39
CA TYR A 370 28.76 -13.10 6.77
C TYR A 370 30.04 -13.25 7.60
N ASP A 371 29.88 -13.07 8.89
CA ASP A 371 30.85 -13.34 9.94
C ASP A 371 30.26 -14.44 10.83
N ASP A 372 31.01 -15.53 10.99
CA ASP A 372 30.71 -16.65 11.87
C ASP A 372 31.55 -16.62 13.17
N GLN A 373 32.28 -15.53 13.40
CA GLN A 373 33.00 -15.26 14.64
C GLN A 373 32.22 -14.22 15.46
N THR A 374 31.59 -14.66 16.55
CA THR A 374 30.87 -13.78 17.49
C THR A 374 31.68 -13.39 18.70
#